data_AF-A0A7S1NZZ0-F1
#
_entry.id   AF-A0A7S1NZZ0-F1
#
_cell.length_a   1.000
_cell.length_b   1.000
_cell.length_c   1.000
_cell.angle_alpha   90.00
_cell.angle_beta   90.00
_cell.angle_gamma   90.00
#
_symmetry.space_group_name_H-M   'P 1'
#
loop_
_entity.id
_entity.type
_entity.pdbx_description
1 polymer ?
#
loop_
_entity_poly.entity_id
_entity_poly.type
_entity_poly.pdbx_seq_one_letter_code
_entity_poly.pdbx_strand_id
1 'polypeptide(L)'
;EKEDESSLMRSVQGVRRGLVCSASLHRRHLSTTAASRDAPSTHREKAAVVFDIDGVLVRGKKALQGAKEALKLLRDGDLPFTFLTNGGGITESNKAEELTTLLDTEVSPDQVQMSHTPMREVAQRYTDRRVMVVGSKRFLDVAKSCGFSDIITPQDFLQEWPNLYPYRKVETRPKGPLPEAVVILHDPQDWALEAQVLCDILSGSLAAGEEHSPHLYASNPDFLYSAAHHTPR
;
A
#
# COMPACT_ATOMS: atom_id res chain seq x y z
N GLU A 1 -45.36 0.26 26.68
CA GLU A 1 -45.82 -0.84 25.81
C GLU A 1 -44.68 -1.09 24.82
N LYS A 2 -43.84 -2.13 24.78
CA LYS A 2 -43.86 -3.56 25.17
C LYS A 2 -44.99 -4.39 24.53
N GLU A 3 -44.66 -4.94 23.35
CA GLU A 3 -45.06 -6.21 22.71
C GLU A 3 -43.96 -6.41 21.64
N ASP A 4 -43.08 -7.42 21.58
CA ASP A 4 -43.11 -8.88 21.78
C ASP A 4 -43.90 -9.64 20.70
N GLU A 5 -43.28 -9.84 19.53
CA GLU A 5 -43.64 -10.90 18.57
C GLU A 5 -42.52 -11.95 18.49
N SER A 6 -42.46 -12.73 19.55
CA SER A 6 -41.88 -14.06 19.58
C SER A 6 -42.80 -15.07 18.90
N SER A 7 -42.80 -15.14 17.57
CA SER A 7 -43.38 -16.30 16.88
C SER A 7 -42.87 -16.44 15.45
N LEU A 8 -41.68 -17.03 15.28
CA LEU A 8 -41.39 -17.84 14.09
C LEU A 8 -40.19 -18.74 14.39
N MET A 9 -40.44 -19.80 15.17
CA MET A 9 -39.51 -20.91 15.40
C MET A 9 -40.25 -22.23 15.17
N ARG A 10 -39.61 -23.08 14.35
CA ARG A 10 -39.85 -24.49 13.99
C ARG A 10 -40.26 -24.66 12.53
N SER A 11 -39.69 -25.55 11.75
CA SER A 11 -38.58 -26.50 11.89
C SER A 11 -38.42 -27.13 10.50
N VAL A 12 -37.22 -27.17 9.92
CA VAL A 12 -36.83 -28.28 9.03
C VAL A 12 -35.36 -28.58 9.27
N GLN A 13 -35.11 -29.71 9.93
CA GLN A 13 -33.81 -30.37 10.02
C GLN A 13 -33.50 -31.06 8.69
N GLY A 14 -32.24 -30.98 8.24
CA GLY A 14 -31.79 -31.63 7.00
C GLY A 14 -30.29 -31.57 6.75
N VAL A 15 -29.50 -32.12 7.69
CA VAL A 15 -28.23 -32.87 7.52
C VAL A 15 -27.18 -32.42 6.46
N ARG A 16 -26.10 -31.83 6.99
CA ARG A 16 -24.64 -32.11 6.84
C ARG A 16 -23.98 -32.26 5.45
N ARG A 17 -22.97 -31.41 5.22
CA ARG A 17 -21.53 -31.73 5.39
C ARG A 17 -20.68 -30.46 5.37
N GLY A 18 -20.21 -30.03 6.54
CA GLY A 18 -19.21 -28.98 6.67
C GLY A 18 -17.80 -29.57 6.53
N LEU A 19 -16.95 -28.90 5.78
CA LEU A 19 -15.52 -29.16 5.76
C LEU A 19 -14.94 -28.56 7.05
N VAL A 20 -14.68 -29.40 8.05
CA VAL A 20 -13.96 -29.00 9.27
C VAL A 20 -12.48 -29.21 9.00
N CYS A 21 -11.75 -28.12 8.77
CA CYS A 21 -10.29 -28.17 8.73
C CYS A 21 -9.78 -28.17 10.17
N SER A 22 -9.55 -29.37 10.72
CA SER A 22 -8.95 -29.54 12.04
C SER A 22 -7.46 -29.27 11.95
N ALA A 23 -7.02 -28.05 12.27
CA ALA A 23 -5.61 -27.75 12.48
C ALA A 23 -5.16 -28.41 13.80
N SER A 24 -4.64 -29.63 13.70
CA SER A 24 -3.96 -30.29 14.81
C SER A 24 -2.70 -29.49 15.16
N LEU A 25 -2.73 -28.77 16.29
CA LEU A 25 -1.57 -28.15 16.91
C LEU A 25 -0.58 -29.24 17.36
N HIS A 26 0.31 -29.65 16.46
CA HIS A 26 1.48 -30.43 16.83
C HIS A 26 2.52 -29.48 17.45
N ARG A 27 2.54 -29.42 18.77
CA ARG A 27 3.61 -28.80 19.55
C ARG A 27 4.90 -29.61 19.34
N ARG A 28 5.68 -29.28 18.31
CA ARG A 28 7.01 -29.85 18.11
C ARG A 28 7.97 -29.20 19.10
N HIS A 29 8.28 -29.92 20.18
CA HIS A 29 9.47 -29.64 20.97
C HIS A 29 10.69 -29.72 20.05
N LEU A 30 11.46 -28.63 19.95
CA LEU A 30 12.79 -28.63 19.36
C LEU A 30 13.72 -29.46 20.25
N SER A 31 13.81 -30.75 19.97
CA SER A 31 14.83 -31.62 20.53
C SER A 31 16.09 -31.48 19.67
N THR A 32 17.14 -30.87 20.23
CA THR A 32 18.47 -30.89 19.65
C THR A 32 19.05 -32.28 19.78
N THR A 33 18.76 -33.15 18.82
CA THR A 33 19.55 -34.34 18.57
C THR A 33 20.29 -34.15 17.26
N ALA A 34 21.62 -34.27 17.31
CA ALA A 34 22.50 -34.15 16.18
C ALA A 34 22.17 -35.25 15.15
N ALA A 35 21.39 -34.89 14.13
CA ALA A 35 21.05 -35.79 13.05
C ALA A 35 22.24 -35.95 12.11
N SER A 36 22.62 -37.20 11.87
CA SER A 36 23.65 -37.63 10.94
C SER A 36 23.43 -37.03 9.56
N ARG A 37 24.47 -36.37 9.03
CA ARG A 37 24.60 -36.05 7.61
C ARG A 37 24.81 -37.36 6.87
N ASP A 38 23.78 -37.90 6.22
CA ASP A 38 23.91 -38.72 5.01
C ASP A 38 22.54 -39.15 4.47
N ALA A 39 21.95 -38.27 3.63
CA ALA A 39 21.06 -38.63 2.53
C ALA A 39 20.88 -37.39 1.64
N PRO A 40 21.12 -37.45 0.32
CA PRO A 40 20.82 -36.35 -0.58
C PRO A 40 19.30 -36.30 -0.78
N SER A 41 18.61 -35.43 -0.03
CA SER A 41 17.22 -35.11 -0.33
C SER A 41 17.18 -34.33 -1.65
N THR A 42 16.63 -34.93 -2.70
CA THR A 42 16.56 -34.39 -4.06
C THR A 42 15.51 -33.28 -4.23
N HIS A 43 14.87 -32.87 -3.15
CA HIS A 43 14.05 -31.67 -3.07
C HIS A 43 14.51 -30.83 -1.88
N ARG A 44 15.52 -29.98 -2.07
CA ARG A 44 15.63 -28.78 -1.23
C ARG A 44 14.42 -27.92 -1.56
N GLU A 45 13.47 -27.84 -0.64
CA GLU A 45 12.39 -26.86 -0.70
C GLU A 45 13.03 -25.48 -0.85
N LYS A 46 12.78 -24.82 -2.00
CA LYS A 46 13.28 -23.47 -2.22
C LYS A 46 12.42 -22.53 -1.40
N ALA A 47 13.01 -21.91 -0.38
CA ALA A 47 12.37 -20.92 0.45
C ALA A 47 12.92 -19.52 0.13
N ALA A 48 12.11 -18.50 0.41
CA ALA A 48 12.48 -17.10 0.35
C ALA A 48 11.75 -16.34 1.46
N VAL A 49 12.28 -15.18 1.86
CA VAL A 49 11.70 -14.34 2.91
C VAL A 49 11.24 -13.01 2.33
N VAL A 50 10.02 -12.60 2.67
CA VAL A 50 9.51 -11.26 2.33
C VAL A 50 9.37 -10.49 3.63
N PHE A 51 10.12 -9.41 3.78
CA PHE A 51 10.10 -8.60 4.99
C PHE A 51 9.14 -7.43 4.84
N ASP A 52 8.20 -7.31 5.77
CA ASP A 52 7.72 -5.98 6.12
C ASP A 52 8.85 -5.13 6.69
N ILE A 53 8.73 -3.81 6.58
CA ILE A 53 9.76 -2.85 6.97
C ILE A 53 9.39 -2.21 8.31
N ASP A 54 8.27 -1.50 8.36
CA ASP A 54 7.90 -0.61 9.45
C ASP A 54 7.34 -1.41 10.64
N GLY A 55 8.11 -1.46 11.73
CA GLY A 55 7.78 -2.26 12.91
C GLY A 55 8.39 -3.67 12.91
N VAL A 56 8.99 -4.10 11.80
CA VAL A 56 9.68 -5.41 11.68
C VAL A 56 11.19 -5.24 11.61
N LEU A 57 11.70 -4.44 10.67
CA LEU A 57 13.14 -4.18 10.51
C LEU A 57 13.53 -2.79 11.02
N VAL A 58 12.63 -1.82 10.89
CA VAL A 58 12.90 -0.41 11.17
C VAL A 58 11.74 0.19 11.97
N ARG A 59 12.04 1.12 12.88
CA ARG A 59 11.04 2.00 13.50
C ARG A 59 11.49 3.45 13.38
N GLY A 60 10.79 4.22 12.55
CA GLY A 60 11.21 5.58 12.21
C GLY A 60 12.53 5.58 11.45
N LYS A 61 13.59 6.19 12.01
CA LYS A 61 14.94 6.24 11.40
C LYS A 61 15.95 5.33 12.11
N LYS A 62 15.49 4.26 12.76
CA LYS A 62 16.34 3.33 13.52
C LYS A 62 16.02 1.89 13.15
N ALA A 63 17.05 1.10 12.88
CA ALA A 63 16.91 -0.35 12.77
C ALA A 63 16.50 -0.94 14.13
N LEU A 64 15.66 -1.97 14.08
CA LEU A 64 15.27 -2.75 15.26
C LEU A 64 16.37 -3.74 15.63
N GLN A 65 16.40 -4.12 16.91
CA GLN A 65 17.38 -5.08 17.42
C GLN A 65 17.23 -6.42 16.70
N GLY A 66 18.33 -6.99 16.22
CA GLY A 66 18.34 -8.26 15.48
C GLY A 66 18.08 -8.13 13.98
N ALA A 67 17.66 -6.96 13.48
CA ALA A 67 17.34 -6.78 12.05
C ALA A 67 18.57 -7.00 11.15
N LYS A 68 19.72 -6.42 11.53
CA LYS A 68 20.97 -6.55 10.77
C LYS A 68 21.48 -7.99 10.81
N GLU A 69 21.44 -8.62 11.99
CA GLU A 69 21.87 -9.99 12.19
C GLU A 69 20.99 -10.97 11.40
N ALA A 70 19.68 -10.76 11.38
CA ALA A 70 18.75 -11.58 10.60
C ALA A 70 19.06 -11.52 9.10
N LEU A 71 19.26 -10.32 8.55
CA LEU A 71 19.59 -10.15 7.13
C LEU A 71 20.95 -10.75 6.78
N LYS A 72 21.93 -10.63 7.68
CA LYS A 72 23.23 -11.27 7.51
C LYS A 72 23.10 -12.80 7.46
N LEU A 73 22.34 -13.40 8.37
CA LEU A 73 22.10 -14.86 8.37
C LEU A 73 21.46 -15.35 7.07
N LEU A 74 20.54 -14.56 6.50
CA LEU A 74 19.92 -14.88 5.22
C LEU A 74 20.91 -14.82 4.05
N ARG A 75 21.78 -13.80 4.02
CA ARG A 75 22.84 -13.70 3.00
C ARG A 75 23.87 -14.83 3.13
N ASP A 76 24.37 -15.06 4.33
CA ASP A 76 25.37 -16.11 4.60
C ASP A 76 24.82 -17.51 4.30
N GLY A 77 23.50 -17.70 4.35
CA GLY A 77 22.80 -18.93 4.01
C GLY A 77 22.28 -19.02 2.58
N ASP A 78 22.60 -18.06 1.71
CA ASP A 78 22.09 -17.96 0.32
C ASP A 78 20.54 -18.06 0.23
N LEU A 79 19.82 -17.53 1.23
CA LEU A 79 18.36 -17.53 1.24
C LEU A 79 17.82 -16.22 0.65
N PRO A 80 17.09 -16.25 -0.50
CA PRO A 80 16.59 -15.04 -1.13
C PRO A 80 15.63 -14.27 -0.21
N PHE A 81 15.72 -12.93 -0.24
CA PHE A 81 14.76 -12.08 0.42
C PHE A 81 14.49 -10.77 -0.32
N THR A 82 13.32 -10.20 -0.06
CA THR A 82 12.85 -8.91 -0.60
C THR A 82 12.11 -8.13 0.49
N PHE A 83 11.86 -6.84 0.26
CA PHE A 83 11.20 -5.94 1.17
C PHE A 83 9.85 -5.50 0.61
N LEU A 84 8.77 -5.72 1.35
CA LEU A 84 7.42 -5.34 0.97
C LEU A 84 6.83 -4.42 2.03
N THR A 85 6.42 -3.21 1.67
CA THR A 85 5.82 -2.25 2.60
C THR A 85 4.62 -1.54 1.99
N ASN A 86 3.62 -1.25 2.82
CA ASN A 86 2.54 -0.34 2.46
C ASN A 86 2.99 1.15 2.55
N GLY A 87 4.18 1.41 3.10
CA GLY A 87 4.79 2.72 3.11
C GLY A 87 5.06 3.26 1.69
N GLY A 88 5.16 4.59 1.58
CA GLY A 88 5.31 5.28 0.30
C GLY A 88 5.87 6.70 0.40
N GLY A 89 5.68 7.46 -0.70
CA GLY A 89 6.00 8.88 -0.78
C GLY A 89 7.45 9.20 -1.18
N ILE A 90 8.26 8.18 -1.42
CA ILE A 90 9.58 8.25 -2.09
C ILE A 90 9.69 7.08 -3.07
N THR A 91 10.57 7.17 -4.06
CA THR A 91 10.83 6.09 -5.03
C THR A 91 11.48 4.87 -4.37
N GLU A 92 11.36 3.71 -5.00
CA GLU A 92 12.00 2.47 -4.52
C GLU A 92 13.53 2.62 -4.43
N SER A 93 14.16 3.39 -5.32
CA SER A 93 15.59 3.70 -5.26
C SER A 93 15.98 4.45 -3.98
N ASN A 94 15.25 5.53 -3.67
CA ASN A 94 15.52 6.28 -2.44
C ASN A 94 15.28 5.40 -1.20
N LYS A 95 14.24 4.54 -1.22
CA LYS A 95 13.96 3.62 -0.11
C LYS A 95 15.06 2.56 0.05
N ALA A 96 15.57 2.03 -1.05
CA ALA A 96 16.68 1.07 -1.03
C ALA A 96 17.96 1.67 -0.44
N GLU A 97 18.27 2.93 -0.76
CA GLU A 97 19.39 3.68 -0.16
C GLU A 97 19.21 3.90 1.35
N GLU A 98 18.00 4.29 1.78
CA GLU A 98 17.65 4.40 3.20
C GLU A 98 17.84 3.08 3.94
N LEU A 99 17.30 1.98 3.40
CA LEU A 99 17.42 0.65 3.98
C LEU A 99 18.87 0.19 4.03
N THR A 100 19.64 0.43 2.98
CA THR A 100 21.07 0.08 2.93
C THR A 100 21.84 0.72 4.08
N THR A 101 21.58 2.01 4.31
CA THR A 101 22.22 2.77 5.40
C THR A 101 21.77 2.28 6.78
N LEU A 102 20.47 2.08 6.97
CA LEU A 102 19.91 1.72 8.27
C LEU A 102 20.27 0.30 8.70
N LEU A 103 20.25 -0.63 7.75
CA LEU A 103 20.45 -2.06 7.98
C LEU A 103 21.90 -2.49 7.80
N ASP A 104 22.76 -1.59 7.31
CA ASP A 104 24.18 -1.90 7.02
C ASP A 104 24.29 -3.12 6.10
N THR A 105 23.47 -3.13 5.05
CA THR A 105 23.40 -4.23 4.10
C THR A 105 22.92 -3.72 2.74
N GLU A 106 23.65 -3.99 1.66
CA GLU A 106 23.30 -3.49 0.32
C GLU A 106 21.92 -3.97 -0.13
N VAL A 107 21.02 -3.03 -0.44
CA VAL A 107 19.65 -3.29 -0.95
C VAL A 107 19.53 -2.71 -2.35
N SER A 108 19.16 -3.54 -3.32
CA SER A 108 18.83 -3.08 -4.67
C SER A 108 17.40 -2.50 -4.71
N PRO A 109 17.13 -1.48 -5.55
CA PRO A 109 15.77 -0.99 -5.78
C PRO A 109 14.77 -2.09 -6.19
N ASP A 110 15.22 -3.11 -6.93
CA ASP A 110 14.38 -4.23 -7.38
C ASP A 110 13.96 -5.16 -6.24
N GLN A 111 14.63 -5.08 -5.08
CA GLN A 111 14.25 -5.80 -3.87
C GLN A 111 13.25 -5.02 -3.02
N VAL A 112 12.81 -3.84 -3.45
CA VAL A 112 11.89 -3.01 -2.66
C VAL A 112 10.57 -2.88 -3.41
N GLN A 113 9.51 -3.35 -2.75
CA GLN A 113 8.14 -3.24 -3.19
C GLN A 113 7.40 -2.35 -2.21
N MET A 114 6.94 -1.20 -2.69
CA MET A 114 6.21 -0.21 -1.91
C MET A 114 4.72 -0.23 -2.33
N SER A 115 3.86 0.46 -1.58
CA SER A 115 2.42 0.53 -1.88
C SER A 115 2.12 0.97 -3.31
N HIS A 116 2.94 1.89 -3.84
CA HIS A 116 2.77 2.44 -5.18
C HIS A 116 3.45 1.64 -6.30
N THR A 117 4.26 0.62 -6.00
CA THR A 117 4.97 -0.15 -7.04
C THR A 117 4.00 -0.78 -8.07
N PRO A 118 2.84 -1.35 -7.67
CA PRO A 118 1.84 -1.85 -8.63
C PRO A 118 1.20 -0.76 -9.52
N MET A 119 1.32 0.52 -9.16
CA MET A 119 0.74 1.63 -9.94
C MET A 119 1.43 1.82 -11.29
N ARG A 120 2.56 1.14 -11.55
CA ARG A 120 3.17 1.06 -12.89
C ARG A 120 2.22 0.46 -13.92
N GLU A 121 1.44 -0.56 -13.54
CA GLU A 121 0.43 -1.13 -14.44
C GLU A 121 -0.74 -0.18 -14.66
N VAL A 122 -1.11 0.60 -13.63
CA VAL A 122 -2.14 1.64 -13.74
C VAL A 122 -1.66 2.74 -14.70
N ALA A 123 -0.44 3.21 -14.54
CA ALA A 123 0.16 4.21 -15.42
C ALA A 123 0.13 3.78 -16.89
N GLN A 124 0.45 2.52 -17.19
CA GLN A 124 0.37 1.96 -18.56
C GLN A 124 -1.04 2.07 -19.17
N ARG A 125 -2.10 1.85 -18.37
CA ARG A 125 -3.50 2.00 -18.82
C ARG A 125 -3.88 3.45 -19.14
N TYR A 126 -3.19 4.41 -18.51
CA TYR A 126 -3.44 5.84 -18.67
C TYR A 126 -2.30 6.57 -19.38
N THR A 127 -1.57 5.87 -20.27
CA THR A 127 -0.51 6.48 -21.07
C THR A 127 -1.04 7.68 -21.84
N ASP A 128 -0.37 8.83 -21.68
CA ASP A 128 -0.73 10.12 -22.30
C ASP A 128 -2.11 10.67 -21.95
N ARG A 129 -2.72 10.15 -20.87
CA ARG A 129 -3.99 10.63 -20.34
C ARG A 129 -3.77 11.43 -19.07
N ARG A 130 -4.59 12.46 -18.87
CA ARG A 130 -4.57 13.27 -17.66
C ARG A 130 -5.03 12.44 -16.46
N VAL A 131 -4.17 12.30 -15.46
CA VAL A 131 -4.46 11.58 -14.23
C VAL A 131 -4.33 12.51 -13.04
N MET A 132 -5.34 12.51 -12.17
CA MET A 132 -5.23 13.18 -10.89
C MET A 132 -4.41 12.34 -9.93
N VAL A 133 -3.33 12.90 -9.40
CA VAL A 133 -2.46 12.20 -8.45
C VAL A 133 -2.48 12.89 -7.10
N VAL A 134 -2.68 12.09 -6.06
CA VAL A 134 -2.77 12.53 -4.67
C VAL A 134 -1.65 11.90 -3.85
N GLY A 135 -1.02 12.69 -2.99
CA GLY A 135 -0.05 12.20 -2.03
C GLY A 135 0.75 13.31 -1.37
N SER A 136 1.70 12.90 -0.52
CA SER A 136 2.62 13.80 0.17
C SER A 136 4.07 13.39 -0.04
N LYS A 137 5.01 14.12 0.58
CA LYS A 137 6.47 13.98 0.39
C LYS A 137 6.86 14.21 -1.08
N ARG A 138 7.52 13.25 -1.73
CA ARG A 138 7.98 13.29 -3.12
C ARG A 138 7.06 12.52 -4.06
N PHE A 139 5.75 12.50 -3.79
CA PHE A 139 4.79 11.70 -4.55
C PHE A 139 4.77 12.01 -6.05
N LEU A 140 5.10 13.23 -6.48
CA LEU A 140 5.22 13.57 -7.90
C LEU A 140 6.39 12.84 -8.58
N ASP A 141 7.51 12.68 -7.87
CA ASP A 141 8.65 11.91 -8.39
C ASP A 141 8.31 10.43 -8.44
N VAL A 142 7.55 9.94 -7.45
CA VAL A 142 6.99 8.58 -7.44
C VAL A 142 6.06 8.37 -8.65
N ALA A 143 5.11 9.28 -8.88
CA ALA A 143 4.17 9.20 -9.99
C ALA A 143 4.89 9.14 -11.34
N LYS A 144 5.91 9.98 -11.52
CA LYS A 144 6.76 9.96 -12.72
C LYS A 144 7.53 8.64 -12.84
N SER A 145 8.09 8.11 -11.75
CA SER A 145 8.77 6.81 -11.77
C SER A 145 7.83 5.63 -12.03
N CYS A 146 6.53 5.76 -11.71
CA CYS A 146 5.52 4.79 -12.08
C CYS A 146 5.16 4.85 -13.57
N GLY A 147 5.41 5.99 -14.24
CA GLY A 147 5.15 6.18 -15.67
C GLY A 147 3.99 7.11 -16.00
N PHE A 148 3.41 7.83 -15.02
CA PHE A 148 2.39 8.85 -15.31
C PHE A 148 3.03 10.07 -15.98
N SER A 149 2.50 10.50 -17.13
CA SER A 149 3.05 11.60 -17.94
C SER A 149 2.29 12.91 -17.78
N ASP A 150 0.95 12.90 -17.89
CA ASP A 150 0.09 14.08 -17.65
C ASP A 150 -0.55 14.01 -16.26
N ILE A 151 0.08 14.68 -15.31
CA ILE A 151 -0.32 14.67 -13.89
C ILE A 151 -0.96 16.00 -13.52
N ILE A 152 -2.10 15.92 -12.82
CA ILE A 152 -2.70 17.06 -12.13
C ILE A 152 -2.87 16.77 -10.64
N THR A 153 -2.44 17.67 -9.76
CA THR A 153 -2.73 17.55 -8.32
C THR A 153 -4.08 18.17 -7.98
N PRO A 154 -4.71 17.84 -6.84
CA PRO A 154 -5.90 18.55 -6.39
C PRO A 154 -5.69 20.07 -6.26
N GLN A 155 -4.49 20.49 -5.84
CA GLN A 155 -4.11 21.89 -5.71
C GLN A 155 -4.04 22.58 -7.08
N ASP A 156 -3.43 21.91 -8.07
CA ASP A 156 -3.41 22.36 -9.46
C ASP A 156 -4.83 22.42 -10.07
N PHE A 157 -5.68 21.46 -9.75
CA PHE A 157 -7.06 21.41 -10.21
C PHE A 157 -7.90 22.54 -9.62
N LEU A 158 -7.66 22.91 -8.35
CA LEU A 158 -8.31 24.06 -7.74
C LEU A 158 -7.97 25.37 -8.47
N GLN A 159 -6.78 25.51 -9.07
CA GLN A 159 -6.45 26.69 -9.89
C GLN A 159 -7.28 26.77 -11.17
N GLU A 160 -7.73 25.63 -11.72
CA GLU A 160 -8.65 25.57 -12.87
C GLU A 160 -10.11 25.80 -12.44
N TRP A 161 -10.45 25.43 -11.20
CA TRP A 161 -11.80 25.46 -10.64
C TRP A 161 -11.82 26.13 -9.25
N PRO A 162 -11.49 27.42 -9.14
CA PRO A 162 -11.24 28.10 -7.85
C PRO A 162 -12.44 28.10 -6.90
N ASN A 163 -13.66 27.96 -7.43
CA ASN A 163 -14.88 27.94 -6.64
C ASN A 163 -15.20 26.57 -6.03
N LEU A 164 -14.46 25.50 -6.36
CA LEU A 164 -14.64 24.18 -5.73
C LEU A 164 -14.33 24.19 -4.24
N TYR A 165 -13.36 25.00 -3.83
CA TYR A 165 -13.00 25.14 -2.43
C TYR A 165 -12.84 26.64 -2.07
N PRO A 166 -13.96 27.36 -1.83
CA PRO A 166 -13.97 28.82 -1.72
C PRO A 166 -13.22 29.35 -0.49
N TYR A 167 -12.82 28.47 0.43
CA TYR A 167 -12.04 28.80 1.62
C TYR A 167 -10.55 29.02 1.32
N ARG A 168 -10.08 28.66 0.12
CA ARG A 168 -8.69 28.87 -0.30
C ARG A 168 -8.63 29.74 -1.56
N LYS A 169 -7.94 30.87 -1.45
CA LYS A 169 -7.63 31.72 -2.60
C LYS A 169 -6.47 31.10 -3.38
N VAL A 170 -6.63 30.99 -4.69
CA VAL A 170 -5.61 30.49 -5.61
C VAL A 170 -5.53 31.43 -6.82
N GLU A 171 -4.35 31.47 -7.45
CA GLU A 171 -4.23 32.08 -8.76
C GLU A 171 -4.94 31.20 -9.79
N THR A 172 -5.76 31.83 -10.64
CA THR A 172 -6.56 31.10 -11.63
C THR A 172 -5.73 30.78 -12.85
N ARG A 173 -5.90 29.58 -13.37
CA ARG A 173 -5.30 29.15 -14.65
C ARG A 173 -6.37 28.64 -15.63
N PRO A 174 -6.08 28.55 -16.94
CA PRO A 174 -7.01 28.01 -17.91
C PRO A 174 -7.42 26.58 -17.56
N LYS A 175 -8.72 26.27 -17.73
CA LYS A 175 -9.24 24.91 -17.51
C LYS A 175 -8.67 23.94 -18.54
N GLY A 176 -8.20 22.79 -18.08
CA GLY A 176 -7.85 21.66 -18.93
C GLY A 176 -8.96 20.60 -18.95
N PRO A 177 -8.72 19.47 -19.62
CA PRO A 177 -9.66 18.34 -19.59
C PRO A 177 -9.76 17.77 -18.17
N LEU A 178 -10.92 17.15 -17.87
CA LEU A 178 -11.10 16.41 -16.62
C LEU A 178 -10.19 15.17 -16.59
N PRO A 179 -9.67 14.78 -15.41
CA PRO A 179 -8.80 13.62 -15.29
C PRO A 179 -9.55 12.31 -15.57
N GLU A 180 -8.95 11.37 -16.29
CA GLU A 180 -9.55 10.07 -16.61
C GLU A 180 -9.39 9.03 -15.48
N ALA A 181 -8.52 9.31 -14.51
CA ALA A 181 -8.33 8.51 -13.31
C ALA A 181 -7.89 9.37 -12.13
N VAL A 182 -8.15 8.85 -10.93
CA VAL A 182 -7.62 9.36 -9.68
C VAL A 182 -6.71 8.28 -9.08
N VAL A 183 -5.49 8.67 -8.70
CA VAL A 183 -4.50 7.77 -8.10
C VAL A 183 -3.99 8.38 -6.80
N ILE A 184 -4.31 7.74 -5.68
CA ILE A 184 -3.80 8.08 -4.35
C ILE A 184 -2.55 7.23 -4.10
N LEU A 185 -1.38 7.86 -4.22
CA LEU A 185 -0.07 7.21 -4.04
C LEU A 185 0.42 7.23 -2.59
N HIS A 186 -0.05 8.19 -1.80
CA HIS A 186 0.28 8.36 -0.38
C HIS A 186 -0.82 9.22 0.27
N ASP A 187 -0.78 9.36 1.60
CA ASP A 187 -1.69 10.22 2.36
C ASP A 187 -1.73 11.67 1.82
N PRO A 188 -2.95 12.25 1.70
CA PRO A 188 -3.19 13.66 1.41
C PRO A 188 -2.43 14.62 2.33
N GLN A 189 -2.08 15.79 1.81
CA GLN A 189 -1.49 16.87 2.63
C GLN A 189 -2.56 17.77 3.25
N ASP A 190 -3.59 18.12 2.47
CA ASP A 190 -4.73 18.92 2.90
C ASP A 190 -6.01 18.12 2.70
N TRP A 191 -6.36 17.30 3.69
CA TRP A 191 -7.49 16.38 3.61
C TRP A 191 -8.81 17.08 3.28
N ALA A 192 -9.04 18.31 3.75
CA ALA A 192 -10.29 19.02 3.50
C ALA A 192 -10.41 19.45 2.03
N LEU A 193 -9.37 20.08 1.48
CA LEU A 193 -9.32 20.47 0.07
C LEU A 193 -9.34 19.25 -0.84
N GLU A 194 -8.49 18.28 -0.55
CA GLU A 194 -8.29 17.11 -1.41
C GLU A 194 -9.54 16.24 -1.40
N ALA A 195 -10.19 16.01 -0.24
CA ALA A 195 -11.47 15.30 -0.20
C ALA A 195 -12.58 16.02 -0.97
N GLN A 196 -12.67 17.36 -0.87
CA GLN A 196 -13.66 18.12 -1.65
C GLN A 196 -13.47 17.90 -3.14
N VAL A 197 -12.25 18.14 -3.65
CA VAL A 197 -11.92 17.97 -5.07
C VAL A 197 -12.19 16.53 -5.56
N LEU A 198 -11.80 15.54 -4.77
CA LEU A 198 -12.04 14.13 -5.09
C LEU A 198 -13.54 13.79 -5.15
N CYS A 199 -14.34 14.28 -4.20
CA CYS A 199 -15.78 14.08 -4.21
C CYS A 199 -16.45 14.70 -5.45
N ASP A 200 -16.06 15.92 -5.83
CA ASP A 200 -16.61 16.58 -7.02
C ASP A 200 -16.26 15.84 -8.32
N ILE A 201 -15.02 15.36 -8.43
CA ILE A 201 -14.58 14.60 -9.61
C ILE A 201 -15.25 13.22 -9.68
N LEU A 202 -15.27 12.47 -8.57
CA LEU A 202 -15.78 11.10 -8.55
C LEU A 202 -17.32 11.05 -8.64
N SER A 203 -18.01 12.10 -8.18
CA SER A 203 -19.47 12.21 -8.33
C SER A 203 -19.92 12.59 -9.75
N GLY A 204 -19.00 12.98 -10.63
CA GLY A 204 -19.31 13.46 -11.98
C GLY A 204 -20.00 14.83 -12.02
N SER A 205 -20.07 15.56 -10.89
CA SER A 205 -20.78 16.85 -10.80
C SER A 205 -20.22 17.91 -11.75
N LEU A 206 -18.95 17.77 -12.15
CA LEU A 206 -18.23 18.69 -13.02
C LEU A 206 -18.50 18.49 -14.51
N ALA A 207 -19.12 17.38 -14.90
CA ALA A 207 -19.21 16.94 -16.29
C ALA A 207 -20.33 17.61 -17.12
N ALA A 208 -21.01 18.63 -16.57
CA ALA A 208 -22.03 19.44 -17.27
C ALA A 208 -23.09 18.63 -18.07
N GLY A 209 -23.45 17.43 -17.60
CA GLY A 209 -24.42 16.54 -18.25
C GLY A 209 -23.83 15.38 -19.04
N GLU A 210 -22.50 15.26 -19.12
CA GLU A 210 -21.80 14.08 -19.64
C GLU A 210 -21.57 13.05 -18.52
N GLU A 211 -21.58 11.76 -18.87
CA GLU A 211 -21.22 10.70 -17.93
C GLU A 211 -19.69 10.63 -17.81
N HIS A 212 -19.14 11.25 -16.77
CA HIS A 212 -17.71 11.21 -16.46
C HIS A 212 -17.52 10.75 -15.02
N SER A 213 -17.08 9.51 -14.85
CA SER A 213 -16.74 8.91 -13.55
C SER A 213 -15.37 8.23 -13.65
N PRO A 214 -14.28 8.91 -13.26
CA PRO A 214 -12.95 8.36 -13.36
C PRO A 214 -12.75 7.22 -12.35
N HIS A 215 -11.90 6.25 -12.71
CA HIS A 215 -11.54 5.18 -11.79
C HIS A 215 -10.64 5.71 -10.66
N LEU A 216 -10.92 5.26 -9.42
CA LEU A 216 -10.10 5.54 -8.25
C LEU A 216 -9.18 4.36 -7.93
N TYR A 217 -7.89 4.64 -7.80
CA TYR A 217 -6.87 3.71 -7.33
C TYR A 217 -6.25 4.26 -6.05
N ALA A 218 -6.15 3.43 -5.02
CA ALA A 218 -5.43 3.76 -3.79
C ALA A 218 -4.32 2.73 -3.55
N SER A 219 -3.11 3.20 -3.28
CA SER A 219 -1.93 2.37 -3.10
C SER A 219 -1.90 1.65 -1.75
N ASN A 220 -2.56 2.20 -0.73
CA ASN A 220 -2.55 1.67 0.63
C ASN A 220 -3.97 1.72 1.24
N PRO A 221 -4.55 0.58 1.66
CA PRO A 221 -5.83 0.53 2.35
C PRO A 221 -5.73 0.62 3.89
N ASP A 222 -4.51 0.73 4.45
CA ASP A 222 -4.32 0.68 5.90
C ASP A 222 -4.96 1.87 6.60
N PHE A 223 -5.84 1.57 7.56
CA PHE A 223 -6.43 2.58 8.43
C PHE A 223 -5.50 2.98 9.58
N LEU A 224 -4.67 2.04 10.07
CA LEU A 224 -3.72 2.27 11.16
C LEU A 224 -2.31 1.88 10.74
N TYR A 225 -1.32 2.67 11.16
CA TYR A 225 0.08 2.37 10.88
C TYR A 225 1.02 2.68 12.06
N SER A 226 2.18 2.03 12.04
CA SER A 226 3.23 2.23 13.05
C SER A 226 4.17 3.35 12.63
N ALA A 227 4.23 4.41 13.44
CA ALA A 227 5.12 5.54 13.24
C ALA A 227 6.07 5.72 14.44
N ALA A 228 6.72 6.88 14.55
CA ALA A 228 7.55 7.21 15.71
C ALA A 228 6.75 7.43 17.01
N HIS A 229 5.43 7.62 16.91
CA HIS A 229 4.55 7.77 18.07
C HIS A 229 4.38 6.44 18.81
N HIS A 230 4.07 6.49 20.12
CA HIS A 230 3.99 5.29 20.98
C HIS A 230 2.73 4.45 20.76
N THR A 231 1.74 4.97 20.04
CA THR A 231 0.49 4.31 19.66
C THR A 231 0.31 4.41 18.14
N PRO A 232 -0.38 3.44 17.50
CA PRO A 232 -0.71 3.52 16.07
C PRO A 232 -1.36 4.85 15.71
N ARG A 233 -1.07 5.35 14.52
CA ARG A 233 -1.72 6.52 13.92
C ARG A 233 -2.80 6.07 12.98
#